data_AF-A0A1F1Z521-F1
#
_entry.id   AF-A0A1F1Z521-F1
#
_cell.length_a   1.000
_cell.length_b   1.000
_cell.length_c   1.000
_cell.angle_alpha   90.00
_cell.angle_beta   90.00
_cell.angle_gamma   90.00
#
_symmetry.space_group_name_H-M   'P 1'
#
loop_
_entity.id
_entity.type
_entity.pdbx_description
1 polymer ?
#
loop_
_entity_poly.entity_id
_entity_poly.type
_entity_poly.pdbx_seq_one_letter_code
_entity_poly.pdbx_strand_id
1 'polypeptide(L)'
;MNARVKGLRLKTKTAAAIETVATRQPTSVGALTFTVESGIMFIRLPSGRRLAYVKPKLGENRFGGTSITHEGIRTGRKWGLLKTCGRKLTENIVQAIARDILIETTAASVDEICVLMATVPDWAEGLPLEPMGSSALTT
;
A
#
# COMPACT_ATOMS: atom_id res chain seq x y z
N MET A 1 -16.06 -5.75 -35.17
CA MET A 1 -15.18 -5.00 -34.24
C MET A 1 -15.47 -5.48 -32.82
N ASN A 2 -14.42 -5.85 -32.08
CA ASN A 2 -14.45 -6.74 -30.92
C ASN A 2 -14.99 -6.03 -29.65
N ALA A 3 -15.97 -6.63 -28.95
CA ALA A 3 -16.62 -6.08 -27.76
C ALA A 3 -15.70 -5.98 -26.51
N ARG A 4 -14.43 -6.37 -26.62
CA ARG A 4 -13.44 -6.42 -25.53
C ARG A 4 -12.88 -5.06 -25.10
N VAL A 5 -13.19 -3.96 -25.78
CA VAL A 5 -12.59 -2.64 -25.48
C VAL A 5 -13.54 -1.70 -24.70
N LYS A 6 -14.80 -2.09 -24.45
CA LYS A 6 -15.82 -1.20 -23.84
C LYS A 6 -15.75 -1.02 -22.32
N GLY A 7 -14.70 -1.49 -21.63
CA GLY A 7 -14.72 -1.52 -20.16
C GLY A 7 -13.38 -1.45 -19.43
N LEU A 8 -12.31 -0.94 -20.04
CA LEU A 8 -11.05 -0.74 -19.33
C LEU A 8 -11.14 0.52 -18.44
N ARG A 9 -11.99 0.48 -17.41
CA ARG A 9 -11.85 1.42 -16.29
C ARG A 9 -10.49 1.14 -15.66
N LEU A 10 -9.57 2.10 -15.72
CA LEU A 10 -8.36 2.10 -14.89
C LEU A 10 -8.80 1.98 -13.42
N LYS A 11 -8.85 0.76 -12.90
CA LYS A 11 -9.18 0.52 -11.51
C LYS A 11 -7.97 0.92 -10.67
N THR A 12 -8.17 1.87 -9.77
CA THR A 12 -7.14 2.22 -8.78
C THR A 12 -6.99 1.09 -7.77
N LYS A 13 -5.80 0.96 -7.15
CA LYS A 13 -5.53 -0.05 -6.10
C LYS A 13 -6.56 0.02 -4.97
N THR A 14 -6.97 1.23 -4.59
CA THR A 14 -8.00 1.48 -3.57
C THR A 14 -9.38 0.98 -4.00
N ALA A 15 -9.78 1.24 -5.25
CA ALA A 15 -11.07 0.80 -5.75
C ALA A 15 -11.16 -0.74 -5.78
N ALA A 16 -10.09 -1.41 -6.20
CA ALA A 16 -10.02 -2.87 -6.18
C ALA A 16 -10.07 -3.44 -4.76
N ALA A 17 -9.36 -2.84 -3.81
CA ALA A 17 -9.44 -3.25 -2.40
C ALA A 17 -10.88 -3.11 -1.86
N ILE A 18 -11.55 -1.98 -2.11
CA ILE A 18 -12.93 -1.74 -1.68
C ILE A 18 -13.89 -2.76 -2.29
N GLU A 19 -13.79 -2.98 -3.61
CA GLU A 19 -14.61 -3.93 -4.35
C GLU A 19 -14.43 -5.35 -3.82
N THR A 20 -13.19 -5.75 -3.51
CA THR A 20 -12.88 -7.07 -2.94
C THR A 20 -13.50 -7.25 -1.55
N VAL A 21 -13.42 -6.22 -0.69
CA VAL A 21 -14.02 -6.29 0.66
C VAL A 21 -15.55 -6.31 0.58
N ALA A 22 -16.14 -5.56 -0.36
CA ALA A 22 -17.58 -5.49 -0.59
C ALA A 22 -18.15 -6.82 -1.12
N THR A 23 -17.54 -7.34 -2.18
CA THR A 23 -18.09 -8.47 -2.96
C THR A 23 -17.57 -9.82 -2.48
N ARG A 24 -16.46 -9.82 -1.74
CA ARG A 24 -15.66 -11.00 -1.39
C ARG A 24 -15.13 -11.78 -2.61
N GLN A 25 -15.25 -11.20 -3.81
CA GLN A 25 -14.68 -11.77 -5.01
C GLN A 25 -13.25 -11.25 -5.21
N PRO A 26 -12.32 -12.09 -5.70
CA PRO A 26 -10.97 -11.64 -6.03
C PRO A 26 -10.99 -10.52 -7.07
N THR A 27 -10.17 -9.49 -6.88
CA THR A 27 -9.94 -8.46 -7.90
C THR A 27 -8.46 -8.29 -8.17
N SER A 28 -8.10 -7.79 -9.35
CA SER A 28 -6.69 -7.56 -9.71
C SER A 28 -6.48 -6.19 -10.34
N VAL A 29 -5.33 -5.58 -10.06
CA VAL A 29 -4.87 -4.31 -10.64
C VAL A 29 -3.39 -4.45 -11.00
N GLY A 30 -3.10 -4.55 -12.31
CA GLY A 30 -1.76 -4.90 -12.77
C GLY A 30 -1.35 -6.27 -12.20
N ALA A 31 -0.14 -6.34 -11.61
CA ALA A 31 0.38 -7.55 -10.98
C ALA A 31 -0.10 -7.78 -9.53
N LEU A 32 -1.00 -6.95 -9.00
CA LEU A 32 -1.53 -7.10 -7.66
C LEU A 32 -2.87 -7.85 -7.68
N THR A 33 -3.02 -8.81 -6.78
CA THR A 33 -4.29 -9.53 -6.58
C THR A 33 -4.79 -9.33 -5.16
N PHE A 34 -6.06 -8.97 -5.03
CA PHE A 34 -6.75 -8.76 -3.77
C PHE A 34 -7.70 -9.92 -3.54
N THR A 35 -7.65 -10.53 -2.35
CA THR A 35 -8.55 -11.61 -1.95
C THR A 35 -9.07 -11.39 -0.53
N VAL A 36 -10.21 -12.00 -0.18
CA VAL A 36 -10.64 -12.12 1.22
C VAL A 36 -10.82 -13.60 1.54
N GLU A 37 -10.01 -14.11 2.45
CA GLU A 37 -9.98 -15.51 2.88
C GLU A 37 -10.13 -15.56 4.39
N SER A 38 -11.08 -16.34 4.90
CA SER A 38 -11.29 -16.54 6.35
C SER A 38 -11.37 -15.24 7.17
N GLY A 39 -11.97 -14.19 6.59
CA GLY A 39 -12.10 -12.89 7.25
C GLY A 39 -10.83 -12.03 7.24
N ILE A 40 -9.84 -12.35 6.41
CA ILE A 40 -8.62 -11.56 6.23
C ILE A 40 -8.56 -11.11 4.77
N MET A 41 -8.41 -9.80 4.54
CA MET A 41 -8.09 -9.30 3.21
C MET A 41 -6.59 -9.47 2.97
N PHE A 42 -6.24 -10.05 1.82
CA PHE A 42 -4.87 -10.15 1.37
C PHE A 42 -4.64 -9.31 0.12
N ILE A 43 -3.44 -8.75 0.03
CA ILE A 43 -2.88 -8.19 -1.20
C ILE A 43 -1.67 -9.04 -1.56
N ARG A 44 -1.77 -9.83 -2.62
CA ARG A 44 -0.67 -10.59 -3.19
C ARG A 44 0.14 -9.69 -4.12
N LEU A 45 1.44 -9.64 -3.87
CA LEU A 45 2.43 -8.94 -4.68
C LEU A 45 2.96 -9.86 -5.80
N PRO A 46 3.59 -9.33 -6.85
CA PRO A 46 4.21 -10.15 -7.91
C PRO A 46 5.23 -11.16 -7.37
N SER A 47 5.94 -10.85 -6.28
CA SER A 47 6.85 -11.78 -5.58
C SER A 47 6.15 -12.98 -4.93
N GLY A 48 4.81 -12.98 -4.85
CA GLY A 48 4.02 -13.96 -4.11
C GLY A 48 3.80 -13.63 -2.64
N ARG A 49 4.53 -12.65 -2.07
CA ARG A 49 4.30 -12.14 -0.71
C ARG A 49 2.85 -11.64 -0.58
N ARG A 50 2.26 -11.86 0.60
CA ARG A 50 0.90 -11.42 0.92
C ARG A 50 0.91 -10.41 2.07
N LEU A 51 0.33 -9.24 1.84
CA LEU A 51 0.02 -8.27 2.90
C LEU A 51 -1.36 -8.60 3.48
N ALA A 52 -1.46 -8.76 4.80
CA ALA A 52 -2.68 -9.20 5.47
C ALA A 52 -3.36 -8.07 6.26
N TYR A 53 -4.69 -7.98 6.13
CA TYR A 53 -5.54 -7.01 6.82
C TYR A 53 -6.71 -7.75 7.47
N VAL A 54 -6.68 -7.89 8.79
CA VAL A 54 -7.61 -8.75 9.54
C VAL A 54 -8.98 -8.09 9.71
N LYS A 55 -10.07 -8.86 9.50
CA LYS A 55 -11.47 -8.43 9.60
C LYS A 55 -11.73 -7.10 8.88
N PRO A 56 -11.50 -7.05 7.55
CA PRO A 56 -11.69 -5.86 6.76
C PRO A 56 -13.17 -5.47 6.75
N LYS A 57 -13.47 -4.19 7.02
CA LYS A 57 -14.83 -3.63 6.93
C LYS A 57 -14.80 -2.31 6.15
N LEU A 58 -15.85 -2.07 5.37
CA LEU A 58 -16.06 -0.77 4.75
C LEU A 58 -16.58 0.22 5.80
N GLY A 59 -16.12 1.45 5.72
CA GLY A 59 -16.62 2.56 6.54
C GLY A 59 -16.42 3.88 5.81
N GLU A 60 -16.84 4.98 6.43
CA GLU A 60 -16.73 6.31 5.83
C GLU A 60 -15.48 7.05 6.32
N ASN A 61 -14.79 7.70 5.38
CA ASN A 61 -13.71 8.62 5.69
C ASN A 61 -14.29 9.99 6.09
N ARG A 62 -13.44 10.85 6.66
CA ARG A 62 -13.82 12.21 7.12
C ARG A 62 -14.28 13.16 5.99
N PHE A 63 -14.15 12.76 4.74
CA PHE A 63 -14.51 13.51 3.53
C PHE A 63 -15.67 12.86 2.76
N GLY A 64 -16.40 11.92 3.37
CA GLY A 64 -17.55 11.24 2.74
C GLY A 64 -17.20 10.15 1.73
N GLY A 65 -15.93 9.79 1.56
CA GLY A 65 -15.50 8.71 0.69
C GLY A 65 -15.41 7.35 1.41
N THR A 66 -15.53 6.25 0.67
CA THR A 66 -15.37 4.89 1.22
C THR A 66 -13.94 4.64 1.70
N SER A 67 -13.80 4.06 2.89
CA SER A 67 -12.55 3.65 3.52
C SER A 67 -12.62 2.19 3.96
N ILE A 68 -11.45 1.58 4.13
CA ILE A 68 -11.34 0.22 4.69
C ILE A 68 -10.85 0.35 6.12
N THR A 69 -11.47 -0.37 7.03
CA THR A 69 -11.00 -0.55 8.41
C THR A 69 -10.60 -2.00 8.60
N HIS A 70 -9.63 -2.25 9.47
CA HIS A 70 -9.17 -3.59 9.81
C HIS A 70 -8.70 -3.62 11.27
N GLU A 71 -8.63 -4.79 11.86
CA GLU A 71 -8.02 -4.98 13.17
C GLU A 71 -6.50 -5.06 13.04
N GLY A 72 -5.80 -4.52 14.04
CA GLY A 72 -4.34 -4.61 14.13
C GLY A 72 -3.82 -4.02 15.43
N ILE A 73 -2.50 -4.06 15.58
CA ILE A 73 -1.81 -3.54 16.76
C ILE A 73 -1.72 -2.01 16.64
N ARG A 74 -2.24 -1.31 17.65
CA ARG A 74 -2.13 0.15 17.83
C ARG A 74 -0.95 0.49 18.75
N THR A 75 -0.72 1.78 18.95
CA THR A 75 0.23 2.30 19.93
C THR A 75 -0.01 1.65 21.31
N GLY A 76 1.06 1.22 21.96
CA GLY A 76 0.98 0.52 23.25
C GLY A 76 0.64 -0.98 23.14
N ARG A 77 0.84 -1.61 21.97
CA ARG A 77 0.66 -3.06 21.74
C ARG A 77 -0.77 -3.58 21.96
N LYS A 78 -1.77 -2.69 21.95
CA LYS A 78 -3.18 -3.07 22.10
C LYS A 78 -3.81 -3.35 20.74
N TRP A 79 -4.62 -4.40 20.66
CA TRP A 79 -5.47 -4.63 19.50
C TRP A 79 -6.53 -3.54 19.38
N GLY A 80 -6.79 -3.08 18.16
CA GLY A 80 -7.87 -2.16 17.90
C GLY A 80 -8.14 -1.98 16.42
N LEU A 81 -9.17 -1.18 16.13
CA LEU A 81 -9.54 -0.85 14.77
C LEU A 81 -8.59 0.20 14.19
N LEU A 82 -8.02 -0.11 13.03
CA LEU A 82 -7.19 0.76 12.22
C LEU A 82 -7.95 1.17 10.98
N LYS A 83 -7.93 2.47 10.66
CA LYS A 83 -8.44 2.99 9.39
C LYS A 83 -7.32 2.94 8.36
N THR A 84 -7.62 2.38 7.20
CA THR A 84 -6.74 2.36 6.04
C THR A 84 -7.37 3.14 4.91
N CYS A 85 -6.63 4.13 4.42
CA CYS A 85 -6.94 4.82 3.18
C CYS A 85 -6.04 4.31 2.05
N GLY A 86 -6.36 4.72 0.81
CA GLY A 86 -5.56 4.38 -0.37
C GLY A 86 -4.07 4.70 -0.22
N ARG A 87 -3.72 5.82 0.46
CA ARG A 87 -2.33 6.22 0.70
C ARG A 87 -1.56 5.15 1.49
N LYS A 88 -2.15 4.63 2.58
CA LYS A 88 -1.49 3.64 3.44
C LYS A 88 -1.35 2.28 2.74
N LEU A 89 -2.32 1.90 1.91
CA LEU A 89 -2.19 0.71 1.06
C LEU A 89 -1.01 0.86 0.10
N THR A 90 -0.95 1.99 -0.61
CA THR A 90 0.13 2.26 -1.57
C THR A 90 1.49 2.25 -0.88
N GLU A 91 1.63 2.91 0.27
CA GLU A 91 2.86 2.90 1.07
C GLU A 91 3.31 1.49 1.44
N ASN A 92 2.42 0.67 2.01
CA ASN A 92 2.74 -0.72 2.39
C ASN A 92 3.15 -1.56 1.18
N ILE A 93 2.47 -1.40 0.04
CA ILE A 93 2.79 -2.12 -1.20
C ILE A 93 4.18 -1.72 -1.71
N VAL A 94 4.48 -0.42 -1.79
CA VAL A 94 5.77 0.09 -2.27
C VAL A 94 6.90 -0.39 -1.37
N GLN A 95 6.75 -0.26 -0.05
CA GLN A 95 7.76 -0.75 0.91
C GLN A 95 8.00 -2.26 0.79
N ALA A 96 6.93 -3.04 0.63
CA ALA A 96 7.05 -4.49 0.52
C ALA A 96 7.73 -4.92 -0.80
N ILE A 97 7.39 -4.27 -1.92
CA ILE A 97 8.05 -4.53 -3.22
C ILE A 97 9.52 -4.10 -3.16
N ALA A 98 9.83 -2.93 -2.59
CA ALA A 98 11.22 -2.48 -2.42
C ALA A 98 12.03 -3.50 -1.61
N ARG A 99 11.45 -4.06 -0.54
CA ARG A 99 12.08 -5.13 0.24
C ARG A 99 12.26 -6.41 -0.56
N ASP A 100 11.33 -6.76 -1.45
CA ASP A 100 11.44 -7.94 -2.30
C ASP A 100 12.59 -7.80 -3.29
N ILE A 101 12.67 -6.65 -3.98
CA ILE A 101 13.78 -6.32 -4.87
C ILE A 101 15.12 -6.36 -4.13
N LEU A 102 15.14 -5.81 -2.90
CA LEU A 102 16.35 -5.80 -2.08
C LEU A 102 16.85 -7.20 -1.74
N ILE A 103 15.95 -8.11 -1.36
CA ILE A 103 16.30 -9.51 -1.05
C ILE A 103 16.80 -10.24 -2.30
N GLU A 104 16.21 -9.98 -3.47
CA GLU A 104 16.73 -10.52 -4.73
C GLU A 104 18.13 -9.97 -5.07
N THR A 105 18.47 -8.78 -4.54
CA THR A 105 19.73 -8.07 -4.79
C THR A 105 20.80 -8.33 -3.72
N THR A 106 20.59 -9.20 -2.72
CA THR A 106 21.56 -9.46 -1.61
C THR A 106 22.86 -10.18 -2.02
N ALA A 107 23.55 -9.67 -3.03
CA ALA A 107 24.99 -9.47 -3.03
C ALA A 107 25.41 -8.08 -2.48
N ALA A 108 24.47 -7.15 -2.24
CA ALA A 108 24.75 -5.79 -1.77
C ALA A 108 24.76 -5.67 -0.23
N SER A 109 25.69 -4.88 0.32
CA SER A 109 25.84 -4.62 1.76
C SER A 109 24.80 -3.61 2.28
N VAL A 110 24.55 -3.56 3.60
CA VAL A 110 23.62 -2.60 4.21
C VAL A 110 24.01 -1.14 3.90
N ASP A 111 25.31 -0.87 3.75
CA ASP A 111 25.84 0.45 3.44
C ASP A 111 25.46 0.91 2.03
N GLU A 112 25.56 0.04 1.02
CA GLU A 112 25.17 0.37 -0.36
C GLU A 112 23.68 0.70 -0.47
N ILE A 113 22.87 0.01 0.31
CA ILE A 113 21.41 0.19 0.34
C ILE A 113 21.05 1.52 1.00
N CYS A 114 21.72 1.86 2.10
CA CYS A 114 21.54 3.16 2.76
C CYS A 114 21.94 4.31 1.83
N VAL A 115 23.02 4.16 1.06
CA VAL A 115 23.42 5.14 0.04
C VAL A 115 22.34 5.26 -1.03
N LEU A 116 21.85 4.15 -1.59
CA LEU A 116 20.82 4.16 -2.64
C LEU A 116 19.51 4.82 -2.19
N MET A 117 19.10 4.62 -0.92
CA MET A 117 17.90 5.26 -0.36
C MET A 117 18.11 6.73 -0.02
N ALA A 118 19.34 7.14 0.28
CA ALA A 118 19.70 8.50 0.66
C ALA A 118 20.07 9.39 -0.53
N THR A 119 20.41 8.81 -1.68
CA THR A 119 20.66 9.55 -2.91
C THR A 119 19.35 10.05 -3.50
N VAL A 120 19.17 11.37 -3.48
CA VAL A 120 18.14 12.04 -4.28
C VAL A 120 18.51 11.81 -5.75
N PRO A 121 17.66 11.13 -6.54
CA PRO A 121 17.99 10.89 -7.95
C PRO A 121 17.93 12.20 -8.73
N ASP A 122 18.72 12.32 -9.79
CA ASP A 122 18.90 13.55 -10.57
C ASP A 122 17.57 14.17 -11.06
N TRP A 123 16.57 13.34 -11.34
CA TRP A 123 15.24 13.81 -11.76
C TRP A 123 14.43 14.47 -10.63
N ALA A 124 14.81 14.24 -9.38
CA ALA A 124 14.19 14.82 -8.18
C ALA A 124 14.92 16.09 -7.70
N GLU A 125 16.03 16.47 -8.35
CA GLU A 125 16.74 17.72 -8.08
C GLU A 125 15.85 18.92 -8.44
N GLY A 126 15.60 19.80 -7.46
CA GLY A 126 14.76 21.00 -7.65
C GLY A 126 13.26 20.81 -7.44
N LEU A 127 12.79 19.64 -7.01
CA LEU A 127 11.40 19.49 -6.57
C LEU A 127 11.16 20.28 -5.27
N PRO A 128 10.04 21.03 -5.13
CA PRO A 128 9.69 21.72 -3.90
C PRO A 128 9.17 20.72 -2.85
N LEU A 129 10.07 19.88 -2.35
CA LEU A 129 9.79 18.91 -1.30
C LEU A 129 10.33 19.47 0.02
N GLU A 130 9.51 20.26 0.71
CA GLU A 130 9.74 20.55 2.12
C GLU A 130 9.72 19.21 2.89
N PRO A 131 10.79 18.83 3.60
CA PRO A 131 10.77 17.64 4.45
C PRO A 131 9.72 17.85 5.55
N MET A 132 8.64 17.06 5.51
CA MET A 132 7.57 17.17 6.50
C MET A 132 8.04 16.60 7.85
N GLY A 133 8.66 17.47 8.65
CA GLY A 133 9.02 17.17 10.03
C GLY A 133 10.46 17.53 10.38
N SER A 134 10.76 18.81 10.52
CA SER A 134 11.79 19.29 11.44
C SER A 134 11.32 20.62 11.99
N SER A 135 10.45 20.58 13.02
CA SER A 135 10.33 21.70 13.93
C SER A 135 11.65 21.77 14.69
N ALA A 136 12.59 22.54 14.16
CA ALA A 136 13.76 22.96 14.92
C ALA A 136 13.24 23.70 16.17
N LEU A 137 13.60 23.17 17.32
CA LEU A 137 13.61 23.92 18.57
C LEU A 137 14.57 25.10 18.35
N THR A 138 14.04 26.31 18.42
CA THR A 138 14.86 27.50 18.65
C THR A 138 14.30 28.17 19.90
N THR A 139 15.06 28.03 20.99
CA THR A 139 15.06 28.99 22.10
C THR A 139 15.93 30.17 21.68
#